data_AF-A0A5U3CNF7-F1
#
_entry.id   AF-A0A5U3CNF7-F1
#
_cell.length_a   1.000
_cell.length_b   1.000
_cell.length_c   1.000
_cell.angle_alpha   90.00
_cell.angle_beta   90.00
_cell.angle_gamma   90.00
#
_symmetry.space_group_name_H-M   'P 1'
#
loop_
_entity.id
_entity.type
_entity.pdbx_description
1 polymer ?
#
loop_
_entity_poly.entity_id
_entity_poly.type
_entity_poly.pdbx_seq_one_letter_code
_entity_poly.pdbx_strand_id
1 'polypeptide(L)'
;MIMKLDTRLTSSALILALAAVVIPFTADWQLPLLNGVVVRWIENGQALWLLFGALFTAWYIRPFSRPEGAKQFWLWAVVWWVVLLGRSTSWGRDYFPDEPRILFRTISVLLIAALVLPALFSAGLRKEIVRLLRDVPLPLWLFAVTACSYLISDTVEHHRLLSPVFLHNAHYTDLIEELYEVPFMIGLFMVTVGFMQQDKQDEYTALEMASYHAK
;
A
#
# COMPACT_ATOMS: atom_id res chain seq x y z
N MET A 1 -21.60 -12.41 6.06
CA MET A 1 -20.27 -12.75 5.50
C MET A 1 -19.31 -12.81 6.67
N ILE A 2 -18.70 -13.97 6.95
CA ILE A 2 -17.73 -14.10 8.06
C ILE A 2 -16.34 -14.08 7.43
N MET A 3 -15.56 -13.05 7.75
CA MET A 3 -14.19 -12.85 7.30
C MET A 3 -13.25 -13.74 8.11
N LYS A 4 -12.27 -14.38 7.48
CA LYS A 4 -11.23 -15.13 8.21
C LYS A 4 -10.17 -14.15 8.70
N LEU A 5 -9.92 -14.14 10.00
CA LEU A 5 -8.88 -13.32 10.63
C LEU A 5 -7.79 -14.25 11.17
N ASP A 6 -6.54 -14.00 10.78
CA ASP A 6 -5.38 -14.57 11.45
C ASP A 6 -4.94 -13.62 12.57
N THR A 7 -5.11 -14.06 13.81
CA THR A 7 -4.75 -13.31 15.02
C THR A 7 -3.31 -13.57 15.47
N ARG A 8 -2.52 -14.34 14.71
CA ARG A 8 -1.10 -14.57 15.01
C ARG A 8 -0.33 -13.27 14.85
N LEU A 9 0.43 -12.91 15.88
CA LEU A 9 1.34 -11.78 15.82
C LEU A 9 2.57 -12.21 15.01
N THR A 10 2.71 -11.66 13.80
CA THR A 10 3.89 -11.92 12.96
C THR A 10 5.06 -11.04 13.40
N SER A 11 6.29 -11.52 13.20
CA SER A 11 7.49 -10.73 13.47
C SER A 11 7.49 -9.41 12.70
N SER A 12 6.98 -9.41 11.47
CA SER A 12 6.80 -8.21 10.66
C SER A 12 5.86 -7.19 11.31
N ALA A 13 4.70 -7.62 11.82
CA ALA A 13 3.77 -6.73 12.51
C ALA A 13 4.40 -6.15 13.78
N LEU A 14 5.15 -6.96 14.53
CA LEU A 14 5.87 -6.50 15.73
C LEU A 14 6.95 -5.47 15.40
N ILE A 15 7.79 -5.73 14.39
CA ILE A 15 8.85 -4.79 13.97
C ILE A 15 8.25 -3.46 13.51
N LEU A 16 7.19 -3.50 12.70
CA LEU A 16 6.52 -2.29 12.24
C LEU A 16 5.84 -1.54 13.38
N ALA A 17 5.24 -2.23 14.34
CA ALA A 17 4.66 -1.60 15.52
C ALA A 17 5.73 -0.92 16.38
N LEU A 18 6.87 -1.59 16.62
CA LEU A 18 7.99 -1.01 17.36
C LEU A 18 8.56 0.21 16.62
N ALA A 19 8.73 0.13 15.29
CA ALA A 19 9.14 1.26 14.49
C ALA A 19 8.16 2.44 14.63
N ALA A 20 6.84 2.18 14.51
CA ALA A 20 5.80 3.20 14.66
C ALA A 20 5.78 3.88 16.03
N VAL A 21 6.16 3.16 17.10
CA VAL A 21 6.31 3.71 18.45
C VAL A 21 7.53 4.59 18.59
N VAL A 22 8.61 4.34 17.84
CA VAL A 22 9.85 5.15 17.90
C VAL A 22 9.70 6.48 17.16
N ILE A 23 8.85 6.56 16.13
CA ILE A 23 8.71 7.75 15.26
C ILE A 23 8.47 9.07 16.02
N PRO A 24 7.55 9.18 16.99
CA PRO A 24 7.30 10.44 17.70
C PRO A 24 8.53 10.99 18.42
N PHE A 25 9.41 10.10 18.89
CA PHE A 25 10.63 10.47 19.62
C PHE A 25 11.73 11.00 18.69
N THR A 26 11.61 10.81 17.37
CA THR A 26 12.57 11.35 16.41
C THR A 26 12.57 12.88 16.39
N ALA A 27 11.43 13.51 16.74
CA ALA A 27 11.34 14.96 16.91
C ALA A 27 12.17 15.47 18.10
N ASP A 28 12.38 14.64 19.13
CA ASP A 28 13.17 15.00 20.32
C ASP A 28 14.68 14.88 20.07
N TRP A 29 15.10 14.22 18.98
CA TRP A 29 16.51 14.01 18.64
C TRP A 29 17.17 15.22 17.97
N GLN A 30 16.43 16.32 17.78
CA GLN A 30 16.93 17.56 17.17
C GLN A 30 17.60 17.33 15.81
N LEU A 31 17.05 16.41 15.01
CA LEU A 31 17.61 16.07 13.71
C LEU A 31 17.65 17.34 12.82
N PRO A 32 18.79 17.62 12.16
CA PRO A 32 18.87 18.74 11.25
C PRO A 32 18.03 18.42 10.00
N LEU A 33 16.94 19.16 9.79
CA LEU A 33 16.07 18.98 8.62
C LEU A 33 16.72 19.43 7.31
N LEU A 34 17.87 20.11 7.38
CA LEU A 34 18.66 20.59 6.24
C LEU A 34 17.79 21.32 5.20
N ASN A 35 16.94 22.26 5.65
CA ASN A 35 15.97 22.99 4.81
C ASN A 35 15.02 22.07 4.02
N GLY A 36 14.56 20.97 4.63
CA GLY A 36 13.62 20.03 4.01
C GLY A 36 14.25 18.97 3.11
N VAL A 37 15.58 18.99 2.93
CA VAL A 37 16.29 17.99 2.11
C VAL A 37 16.08 16.58 2.64
N VAL A 38 16.07 16.40 3.97
CA VAL A 38 15.85 15.08 4.59
C VAL A 38 14.48 14.51 4.23
N VAL A 39 13.43 15.32 4.36
CA VAL A 39 12.05 14.95 4.03
C VAL A 39 11.97 14.54 2.56
N ARG A 40 12.55 15.33 1.66
CA ARG A 40 12.57 15.03 0.22
C ARG A 40 13.26 13.71 -0.14
N TRP A 41 14.30 13.32 0.60
CA TRP A 41 14.93 12.00 0.40
C TRP A 41 14.00 10.85 0.81
N ILE A 42 13.22 11.03 1.88
CA ILE A 42 12.23 10.06 2.34
C ILE A 42 11.12 9.94 1.29
N GLU A 43 10.56 11.07 0.82
CA GLU A 43 9.55 11.15 -0.25
C GLU A 43 9.99 10.40 -1.52
N ASN A 44 11.20 10.67 -2.00
CA ASN A 44 11.74 9.98 -3.18
C ASN A 44 11.92 8.47 -2.92
N GLY A 45 12.36 8.09 -1.71
CA GLY A 45 12.46 6.69 -1.30
C GLY A 45 11.11 5.98 -1.29
N GLN A 46 10.07 6.63 -0.77
CA GLN A 46 8.68 6.14 -0.79
C GLN A 46 8.16 6.01 -2.22
N ALA A 47 8.40 7.00 -3.09
CA ALA A 47 8.02 6.91 -4.50
C ALA A 47 8.70 5.71 -5.20
N LEU A 48 10.00 5.49 -4.96
CA LEU A 48 10.71 4.32 -5.47
C LEU A 48 10.13 3.01 -4.91
N TRP A 49 9.73 2.99 -3.64
CA TRP A 49 9.08 1.84 -3.03
C TRP A 49 7.71 1.53 -3.66
N LEU A 50 6.89 2.55 -3.94
CA LEU A 50 5.60 2.40 -4.61
C LEU A 50 5.77 1.90 -6.05
N LEU A 51 6.75 2.44 -6.79
CA LEU A 51 7.11 1.94 -8.11
C LEU A 51 7.56 0.48 -8.04
N PHE A 52 8.42 0.14 -7.08
CA PHE A 52 8.81 -1.24 -6.82
C PHE A 52 7.59 -2.12 -6.53
N GLY A 53 6.66 -1.69 -5.69
CA GLY A 53 5.42 -2.42 -5.38
C GLY A 53 4.60 -2.73 -6.64
N ALA A 54 4.44 -1.76 -7.54
CA ALA A 54 3.76 -1.94 -8.82
C ALA A 54 4.46 -2.99 -9.70
N LEU A 55 5.77 -2.81 -9.93
CA LEU A 55 6.56 -3.69 -10.80
C LEU A 55 6.68 -5.10 -10.22
N PHE A 56 6.93 -5.22 -8.92
CA PHE A 56 7.02 -6.49 -8.20
C PHE A 56 5.70 -7.24 -8.29
N THR A 57 4.57 -6.59 -8.02
CA THR A 57 3.25 -7.23 -8.10
C THR A 57 3.01 -7.77 -9.50
N ALA A 58 3.23 -6.96 -10.54
CA ALA A 58 3.03 -7.38 -11.93
C ALA A 58 3.96 -8.54 -12.33
N TRP A 59 5.24 -8.47 -11.97
CA TRP A 59 6.23 -9.49 -12.32
C TRP A 59 6.04 -10.80 -11.54
N TYR A 60 5.76 -10.70 -10.24
CA TYR A 60 5.66 -11.87 -9.36
C TYR A 60 4.40 -12.68 -9.67
N ILE A 61 3.23 -12.04 -9.80
CA ILE A 61 1.98 -12.77 -10.00
C ILE A 61 1.72 -13.13 -11.47
N ARG A 62 2.30 -12.36 -12.40
CA ARG A 62 2.08 -12.46 -13.86
C ARG A 62 0.59 -12.48 -14.22
N PRO A 63 -0.13 -11.35 -14.08
CA PRO A 63 -1.59 -11.31 -14.17
C PRO A 63 -2.15 -11.94 -15.45
N PHE A 64 -1.46 -11.77 -16.58
CA PHE A 64 -1.90 -12.30 -17.88
C PHE A 64 -1.86 -13.82 -18.00
N SER A 65 -1.16 -14.51 -17.10
CA SER A 65 -1.16 -15.97 -17.02
C SER A 65 -2.28 -16.50 -16.12
N ARG A 66 -3.07 -15.62 -15.48
CA ARG A 66 -4.11 -15.98 -14.52
C ARG A 66 -5.50 -16.07 -15.18
N PRO A 67 -6.44 -16.84 -14.60
CA PRO A 67 -7.84 -16.83 -15.00
C PRO A 67 -8.45 -15.42 -14.97
N GLU A 68 -9.52 -15.20 -15.73
CA GLU A 68 -10.06 -13.86 -15.99
C GLU A 68 -10.37 -13.03 -14.72
N GLY A 69 -10.92 -13.65 -13.67
CA GLY A 69 -11.21 -12.98 -12.39
C GLY A 69 -9.93 -12.52 -11.66
N ALA A 70 -9.02 -13.46 -11.40
CA ALA A 70 -7.73 -13.18 -10.76
C ALA A 70 -6.87 -12.22 -11.57
N LYS A 71 -6.84 -12.34 -12.91
CA LYS A 71 -6.15 -11.40 -13.80
C LYS A 71 -6.64 -9.97 -13.58
N GLN A 72 -7.96 -9.77 -13.58
CA GLN A 72 -8.55 -8.44 -13.39
C GLN A 72 -8.24 -7.88 -12.01
N PHE A 73 -8.29 -8.71 -10.96
CA PHE A 73 -7.90 -8.32 -9.61
C PHE A 73 -6.44 -7.88 -9.52
N TRP A 74 -5.51 -8.67 -10.06
CA TRP A 74 -4.09 -8.35 -9.96
C TRP A 74 -3.68 -7.16 -10.84
N LEU A 75 -4.31 -6.97 -12.01
CA LEU A 75 -4.13 -5.73 -12.78
C LEU A 75 -4.68 -4.52 -12.02
N TRP A 76 -5.84 -4.66 -11.37
CA TRP A 76 -6.41 -3.62 -10.52
C TRP A 76 -5.53 -3.29 -9.31
N ALA A 77 -4.91 -4.31 -8.68
CA ALA A 77 -3.93 -4.11 -7.60
C ALA A 77 -2.66 -3.39 -8.09
N VAL A 78 -2.17 -3.67 -9.30
CA VAL A 78 -1.06 -2.92 -9.90
C VAL A 78 -1.46 -1.46 -10.13
N VAL A 79 -2.69 -1.19 -10.60
CA VAL A 79 -3.20 0.18 -10.76
C VAL A 79 -3.28 0.91 -9.42
N TRP A 80 -3.64 0.24 -8.31
CA TRP A 80 -3.57 0.83 -6.97
C TRP A 80 -2.17 1.35 -6.63
N TRP A 81 -1.12 0.56 -6.85
CA TRP A 81 0.26 1.01 -6.62
C TRP A 81 0.63 2.23 -7.47
N VAL A 82 0.24 2.22 -8.75
CA VAL A 82 0.49 3.35 -9.65
C VAL A 82 -0.28 4.61 -9.22
N VAL A 83 -1.51 4.46 -8.73
CA VAL A 83 -2.31 5.57 -8.19
C VAL A 83 -1.67 6.14 -6.93
N LEU A 84 -1.19 5.29 -6.01
CA LEU A 84 -0.49 5.74 -4.80
C LEU A 84 0.81 6.47 -5.15
N LEU A 85 1.60 5.94 -6.10
CA LEU A 85 2.79 6.60 -6.64
C LEU A 85 2.45 7.96 -7.26
N GLY A 86 1.35 8.01 -8.02
CA GLY A 86 0.84 9.24 -8.58
C GLY A 86 0.49 10.26 -7.49
N ARG A 87 -0.22 9.86 -6.43
CA ARG A 87 -0.52 10.75 -5.30
C ARG A 87 0.76 11.26 -4.63
N SER A 88 1.72 10.39 -4.34
CA SER A 88 2.96 10.75 -3.62
C SER A 88 3.88 11.68 -4.42
N THR A 89 3.68 11.79 -5.73
CA THR A 89 4.50 12.63 -6.63
C THR A 89 3.72 13.76 -7.29
N SER A 90 2.52 14.06 -6.77
CA SER A 90 1.57 15.02 -7.38
C SER A 90 1.33 14.76 -8.88
N TRP A 91 1.25 13.49 -9.26
CA TRP A 91 1.11 12.98 -10.62
C TRP A 91 2.25 13.37 -11.57
N GLY A 92 3.42 13.72 -11.02
CA GLY A 92 4.60 14.19 -11.74
C GLY A 92 4.74 15.71 -11.80
N ARG A 93 3.75 16.47 -11.32
CA ARG A 93 3.74 17.95 -11.38
C ARG A 93 4.95 18.56 -10.69
N ASP A 94 5.39 17.99 -9.57
CA ASP A 94 6.47 18.56 -8.78
C ASP A 94 7.85 18.37 -9.48
N TYR A 95 7.94 17.45 -10.45
CA TYR A 95 9.13 17.22 -11.28
C TYR A 95 9.08 17.96 -12.62
N PHE A 96 7.89 18.23 -13.15
CA PHE A 96 7.67 18.93 -14.42
C PHE A 96 6.76 20.16 -14.23
N PRO A 97 7.23 21.19 -13.51
CA PRO A 97 6.40 22.33 -13.12
C PRO A 97 5.98 23.22 -14.30
N ASP A 98 6.75 23.20 -15.39
CA ASP A 98 6.53 24.02 -16.58
C ASP A 98 5.42 23.47 -17.50
N GLU A 99 5.01 22.22 -17.29
CA GLU A 99 4.00 21.56 -18.11
C GLU A 99 2.57 22.00 -17.76
N PRO A 100 1.62 21.95 -18.73
CA PRO A 100 0.25 22.36 -18.50
C PRO A 100 -0.45 21.54 -17.40
N ARG A 101 -1.08 22.22 -16.44
CA ARG A 101 -1.85 21.60 -15.35
C ARG A 101 -2.92 20.59 -15.82
N ILE A 102 -3.46 20.79 -17.03
CA ILE A 102 -4.45 19.90 -17.62
C ILE A 102 -3.90 18.49 -17.87
N LEU A 103 -2.59 18.36 -18.12
CA LEU A 103 -1.93 17.08 -18.34
C LEU A 103 -1.97 16.23 -17.06
N PHE A 104 -1.50 16.77 -15.93
CA PHE A 104 -1.52 16.08 -14.63
C PHE A 104 -2.94 15.77 -14.16
N ARG A 105 -3.88 16.69 -14.39
CA ARG A 105 -5.30 16.45 -14.11
C ARG A 105 -5.84 15.28 -14.94
N THR A 106 -5.51 15.23 -16.22
CA THR A 106 -5.93 14.13 -17.10
C THR A 106 -5.36 12.79 -16.64
N ILE A 107 -4.07 12.75 -16.29
CA ILE A 107 -3.43 11.55 -15.72
C ILE A 107 -4.17 11.08 -14.46
N SER A 108 -4.41 11.99 -13.51
CA SER A 108 -5.10 11.65 -12.26
C SER A 108 -6.51 11.09 -12.52
N VAL A 109 -7.29 11.72 -13.39
CA VAL A 109 -8.66 11.29 -13.72
C VAL A 109 -8.65 9.91 -14.38
N LEU A 110 -7.74 9.67 -15.33
CA LEU A 110 -7.62 8.38 -16.01
C LEU A 110 -7.23 7.27 -15.04
N LEU A 111 -6.26 7.51 -14.16
CA LEU A 111 -5.81 6.52 -13.19
C LEU A 111 -6.87 6.22 -12.12
N ILE A 112 -7.55 7.25 -11.60
CA ILE A 112 -8.67 7.07 -10.67
C ILE A 112 -9.83 6.34 -11.37
N ALA A 113 -10.13 6.67 -12.64
CA ALA A 113 -11.16 5.96 -13.40
C ALA A 113 -10.78 4.49 -13.62
N ALA A 114 -9.52 4.19 -13.93
CA ALA A 114 -9.01 2.82 -14.06
C ALA A 114 -9.09 2.02 -12.74
N LEU A 115 -9.20 2.71 -11.61
CA LEU A 115 -9.42 2.11 -10.29
C LEU A 115 -10.91 1.87 -10.01
N VAL A 116 -11.74 2.89 -10.23
CA VAL A 116 -13.15 2.90 -9.83
C VAL A 116 -14.04 2.15 -10.82
N LEU A 117 -13.84 2.36 -12.13
CA LEU A 117 -14.70 1.76 -13.15
C LEU A 117 -14.67 0.22 -13.12
N PRO A 118 -13.51 -0.46 -13.04
CA PRO A 118 -13.51 -1.91 -12.93
C PRO A 118 -14.22 -2.41 -11.67
N ALA A 119 -14.08 -1.74 -10.53
CA ALA A 119 -14.76 -2.13 -9.30
C ALA A 119 -16.29 -2.04 -9.44
N LEU A 120 -16.79 -1.01 -10.13
CA LEU A 120 -18.22 -0.80 -10.35
C LEU A 120 -18.80 -1.70 -11.46
N PHE A 121 -18.08 -1.93 -12.54
CA PHE A 121 -18.62 -2.58 -13.74
C PHE A 121 -18.17 -4.02 -13.94
N SER A 122 -17.00 -4.44 -13.42
CA SER A 122 -16.56 -5.83 -13.53
C SER A 122 -17.14 -6.73 -12.44
N ALA A 123 -18.04 -7.63 -12.85
CA ALA A 123 -18.52 -8.70 -11.99
C ALA A 123 -17.40 -9.70 -11.63
N GLY A 124 -16.41 -9.89 -12.51
CA GLY A 124 -15.26 -10.76 -12.27
C GLY A 124 -14.41 -10.24 -11.10
N LEU A 125 -14.04 -8.96 -11.15
CA LEU A 125 -13.28 -8.30 -10.10
C LEU A 125 -14.00 -8.35 -8.75
N ARG A 126 -15.30 -8.03 -8.72
CA ARG A 126 -16.07 -8.06 -7.45
C ARG A 126 -16.16 -9.46 -6.85
N LYS A 127 -16.37 -10.49 -7.67
CA LYS A 127 -16.37 -11.88 -7.20
C LYS A 127 -15.01 -12.24 -6.62
N GLU A 128 -13.93 -11.81 -7.25
CA GLU A 128 -12.57 -12.05 -6.79
C GLU A 128 -12.27 -11.34 -5.47
N ILE A 129 -12.67 -10.07 -5.33
CA ILE A 129 -12.56 -9.33 -4.07
C ILE A 129 -13.33 -10.05 -2.94
N VAL A 130 -14.55 -10.49 -3.21
CA VAL A 130 -15.36 -11.22 -2.21
C VAL A 130 -14.72 -12.57 -1.87
N ARG A 131 -14.18 -13.29 -2.85
CA ARG A 131 -13.44 -14.54 -2.63
C ARG A 131 -12.28 -14.30 -1.69
N LEU A 132 -11.42 -13.32 -1.99
CA LEU A 132 -10.26 -12.99 -1.17
C LEU A 132 -10.68 -12.58 0.24
N LEU A 133 -11.63 -11.66 0.40
CA LEU A 133 -12.10 -11.25 1.74
C LEU A 133 -12.71 -12.40 2.55
N ARG A 134 -13.29 -13.41 1.89
CA ARG A 134 -13.92 -14.53 2.59
C ARG A 134 -12.92 -15.65 2.93
N ASP A 135 -12.12 -16.03 1.95
CA ASP A 135 -11.42 -17.31 1.96
C ASP A 135 -9.97 -17.16 2.42
N VAL A 136 -9.37 -15.99 2.21
CA VAL A 136 -8.02 -15.65 2.61
C VAL A 136 -8.01 -15.09 4.03
N PRO A 137 -7.24 -15.68 4.96
CA PRO A 137 -7.11 -15.14 6.31
C PRO A 137 -6.32 -13.82 6.27
N LEU A 138 -6.96 -12.75 6.73
CA LEU A 138 -6.33 -11.44 6.85
C LEU A 138 -5.44 -11.39 8.10
N PRO A 139 -4.15 -11.02 7.98
CA PRO A 139 -3.25 -10.89 9.13
C PRO A 139 -3.65 -9.66 9.95
N LEU A 140 -4.44 -9.87 11.00
CA LEU A 140 -5.13 -8.81 11.74
C LEU A 140 -4.15 -7.76 12.26
N TRP A 141 -3.07 -8.19 12.90
CA TRP A 141 -2.10 -7.29 13.51
C TRP A 141 -1.30 -6.50 12.49
N LEU A 142 -0.90 -7.13 11.39
CA LEU A 142 -0.19 -6.44 10.32
C LEU A 142 -1.09 -5.36 9.70
N PHE A 143 -2.33 -5.73 9.37
CA PHE A 143 -3.32 -4.79 8.83
C PHE A 143 -3.62 -3.65 9.82
N ALA A 144 -3.77 -3.94 11.11
CA ALA A 144 -3.99 -2.94 12.13
C ALA A 144 -2.83 -1.95 12.23
N VAL A 145 -1.58 -2.42 12.25
CA VAL A 145 -0.39 -1.55 12.28
C VAL A 145 -0.31 -0.69 11.01
N THR A 146 -0.57 -1.26 9.84
CA THR A 146 -0.61 -0.53 8.57
C THR A 146 -1.68 0.56 8.58
N ALA A 147 -2.90 0.24 9.00
CA ALA A 147 -4.02 1.19 9.07
C ALA A 147 -3.78 2.28 10.11
N CYS A 148 -3.28 1.92 11.30
CA CYS A 148 -2.93 2.89 12.33
C CYS A 148 -1.83 3.84 11.87
N SER A 149 -0.79 3.34 11.19
CA SER A 149 0.30 4.18 10.68
C SER A 149 -0.22 5.22 9.67
N TYR A 150 -1.10 4.79 8.76
CA TYR A 150 -1.75 5.70 7.81
C TYR A 150 -2.62 6.75 8.50
N LEU A 151 -3.44 6.35 9.48
CA LEU A 151 -4.32 7.27 10.21
C LEU A 151 -3.51 8.27 11.06
N ILE A 152 -2.39 7.85 11.62
CA ILE A 152 -1.50 8.74 12.37
C ILE A 152 -0.86 9.74 11.42
N SER A 153 -0.36 9.30 10.26
CA SER A 153 0.16 10.20 9.22
C SER A 153 -0.87 11.28 8.83
N ASP A 154 -2.10 10.89 8.47
CA ASP A 154 -3.19 11.81 8.13
C ASP A 154 -3.56 12.76 9.29
N THR A 155 -3.48 12.29 10.54
CA THR A 155 -3.74 13.09 11.74
C THR A 155 -2.67 14.16 11.94
N VAL A 156 -1.40 13.83 11.66
CA VAL A 156 -0.27 14.77 11.74
C VAL A 156 -0.36 15.80 10.62
N GLU A 157 -0.59 15.37 9.38
CA GLU A 157 -0.77 16.23 8.18
C GLU A 157 -1.86 17.29 8.39
N HIS A 158 -3.01 16.90 8.94
CA HIS A 158 -4.16 17.78 9.11
C HIS A 158 -4.26 18.46 10.49
N HIS A 159 -3.22 18.35 11.34
CA HIS A 159 -3.19 18.89 12.71
C HIS A 159 -4.46 18.59 13.54
N ARG A 160 -4.99 17.36 13.43
CA ARG A 160 -6.23 16.98 14.12
C ARG A 160 -6.04 16.89 15.64
N LEU A 161 -7.12 16.72 16.40
CA LEU A 161 -7.12 16.71 17.88
C LEU A 161 -6.09 15.77 18.53
N LEU A 162 -5.70 14.68 17.88
CA LEU A 162 -4.71 13.71 18.39
C LEU A 162 -3.27 14.01 17.94
N SER A 163 -3.05 15.00 17.07
CA SER A 163 -1.72 15.40 16.59
C SER A 163 -0.71 15.65 17.72
N PRO A 164 -1.04 16.33 18.85
CA PRO A 164 -0.08 16.58 19.93
C PRO A 164 0.46 15.31 20.63
N VAL A 165 -0.18 14.15 20.46
CA VAL A 165 0.29 12.87 21.03
C VAL A 165 1.47 12.31 20.23
N PHE A 166 1.53 12.64 18.93
CA PHE A 166 2.53 12.10 18.00
C PHE A 166 3.51 13.18 17.51
N LEU A 167 3.11 14.45 17.59
CA LEU A 167 3.86 15.62 17.19
C LEU A 167 4.15 16.48 18.41
N HIS A 168 5.34 16.29 19.01
CA HIS A 168 5.78 17.09 20.16
C HIS A 168 6.30 18.48 19.75
N ASN A 169 6.72 18.64 18.48
CA ASN A 169 7.23 19.90 17.95
C ASN A 169 6.79 20.10 16.49
N ALA A 170 6.05 21.17 16.23
CA ALA A 170 5.50 21.51 14.91
C ALA A 170 6.56 21.71 13.82
N HIS A 171 7.82 21.99 14.18
CA HIS A 171 8.93 22.07 13.23
C HIS A 171 9.17 20.76 12.47
N TYR A 172 8.79 19.62 13.05
CA TYR A 172 9.01 18.28 12.51
C TYR A 172 7.77 17.67 11.85
N THR A 173 6.71 18.45 11.60
CA THR A 173 5.43 17.95 11.06
C THR A 173 5.65 17.09 9.81
N ASP A 174 6.25 17.66 8.77
CA ASP A 174 6.49 16.97 7.49
C ASP A 174 7.36 15.72 7.67
N LEU A 175 8.36 15.77 8.56
CA LEU A 175 9.21 14.59 8.83
C LEU A 175 8.42 13.46 9.48
N ILE A 176 7.60 13.78 10.49
CA ILE A 176 6.82 12.78 11.24
C ILE A 176 5.74 12.17 10.34
N GLU A 177 5.08 12.98 9.53
CA GLU A 177 4.13 12.53 8.50
C GLU A 177 4.80 11.49 7.58
N GLU A 178 5.91 11.86 6.94
CA GLU A 178 6.59 10.96 6.00
C GLU A 178 7.13 9.70 6.67
N LEU A 179 7.63 9.80 7.91
CA LEU A 179 8.08 8.63 8.66
C LEU A 179 6.94 7.66 8.98
N TYR A 180 5.72 8.14 9.26
CA TYR A 180 4.56 7.28 9.50
C TYR A 180 4.00 6.64 8.23
N GLU A 181 4.21 7.26 7.07
CA GLU A 181 3.89 6.64 5.79
C GLU A 181 4.79 5.42 5.48
N VAL A 182 6.02 5.35 6.00
CA VAL A 182 6.94 4.20 5.80
C VAL A 182 6.37 2.87 6.33
N PRO A 183 5.99 2.71 7.61
CA PRO A 183 5.41 1.46 8.10
C PRO A 183 4.06 1.15 7.44
N PHE A 184 3.32 2.17 7.01
CA PHE A 184 2.13 1.98 6.16
C PHE A 184 2.50 1.30 4.82
N MET A 185 3.45 1.86 4.06
CA MET A 185 3.82 1.33 2.75
C MET A 185 4.45 -0.07 2.82
N ILE A 186 5.29 -0.33 3.83
CA ILE A 186 5.89 -1.65 4.05
C ILE A 186 4.80 -2.66 4.43
N GLY A 187 3.91 -2.30 5.34
CA GLY A 187 2.84 -3.19 5.77
C GLY A 187 1.83 -3.49 4.66
N LEU A 188 1.47 -2.49 3.85
CA LEU A 188 0.63 -2.67 2.66
C LEU A 188 1.28 -3.65 1.67
N PHE A 189 2.59 -3.50 1.43
CA PHE A 189 3.34 -4.42 0.57
C PHE A 189 3.33 -5.84 1.14
N MET A 190 3.60 -6.02 2.43
CA MET A 190 3.61 -7.34 3.07
C MET A 190 2.24 -8.04 3.04
N VAL A 191 1.14 -7.30 3.25
CA VAL A 191 -0.21 -7.84 3.10
C VAL A 191 -0.44 -8.29 1.65
N THR A 192 -0.04 -7.48 0.67
CA THR A 192 -0.17 -7.80 -0.76
C THR A 192 0.64 -9.05 -1.11
N VAL A 193 1.88 -9.17 -0.61
CA VAL A 193 2.72 -10.36 -0.79
C VAL A 193 2.06 -11.61 -0.17
N GLY A 194 1.46 -11.48 1.01
CA GLY A 194 0.71 -12.56 1.65
C GLY A 194 -0.41 -13.10 0.75
N PHE A 195 -1.18 -12.21 0.13
CA PHE A 195 -2.21 -12.61 -0.84
C PHE A 195 -1.61 -13.27 -2.10
N MET A 196 -0.52 -12.72 -2.64
CA MET A 196 0.14 -13.30 -3.82
C MET A 196 0.68 -14.71 -3.55
N GLN A 197 1.22 -14.95 -2.35
CA GLN A 197 1.75 -16.26 -1.95
C GLN A 197 0.64 -17.29 -1.83
N GLN A 198 -0.49 -16.92 -1.22
CA GLN A 198 -1.65 -17.80 -1.09
C GLN A 198 -2.26 -18.15 -2.45
N ASP A 199 -2.43 -17.16 -3.34
CA ASP A 199 -2.94 -17.40 -4.70
C ASP A 199 -2.07 -18.39 -5.50
N LYS A 200 -0.75 -18.33 -5.31
CA LYS A 200 0.18 -19.31 -5.91
C LYS A 200 0.08 -20.68 -5.23
N GLN A 201 -0.05 -20.75 -3.92
CA GLN A 201 -0.20 -22.02 -3.19
C GLN A 201 -1.48 -22.75 -3.63
N ASP A 202 -2.61 -22.05 -3.73
CA ASP A 202 -3.88 -22.61 -4.20
C ASP A 202 -3.74 -23.19 -5.63
N GLU A 203 -3.01 -22.50 -6.52
CA GLU A 203 -2.71 -22.97 -7.87
C GLU A 203 -1.87 -24.26 -7.85
N TYR A 204 -0.79 -24.31 -7.05
CA TYR A 204 0.05 -25.51 -6.93
C TYR A 204 -0.76 -26.71 -6.42
N THR A 205 -1.56 -26.52 -5.37
CA THR A 205 -2.41 -27.58 -4.81
C THR A 205 -3.45 -28.08 -5.83
N ALA A 206 -4.06 -27.18 -6.61
CA ALA A 206 -4.99 -27.57 -7.67
C ALA A 206 -4.33 -28.40 -8.77
N LEU A 207 -3.11 -28.04 -9.18
CA LEU A 207 -2.32 -28.78 -10.17
C LEU A 207 -1.92 -30.17 -9.66
N GLU A 208 -1.49 -30.29 -8.41
CA GLU A 208 -1.18 -31.57 -7.79
C GLU A 208 -2.40 -32.50 -7.75
N MET A 209 -3.55 -31.99 -7.29
CA MET A 209 -4.80 -32.77 -7.25
C MET A 209 -5.25 -33.22 -8.64
N ALA A 210 -5.16 -32.35 -9.66
CA ALA A 210 -5.50 -32.71 -11.03
C ALA A 210 -4.59 -33.84 -11.57
N SER A 211 -3.30 -33.82 -11.22
CA SER A 211 -2.36 -34.88 -11.62
C SER A 211 -2.62 -36.22 -10.93
N TYR A 212 -3.17 -36.19 -9.71
CA TYR A 212 -3.51 -37.41 -8.96
C TYR A 212 -4.76 -38.08 -9.53
N HIS A 213 -5.77 -37.30 -9.94
CA HIS A 213 -6.99 -37.82 -10.56
C HIS A 213 -6.82 -38.28 -12.02
N ALA A 214 -5.73 -37.88 -12.67
CA ALA A 214 -5.39 -38.31 -14.04
C ALA A 214 -4.62 -39.65 -14.09
N LYS A 215 -4.26 -40.23 -12.94
CA LYS A 215 -3.63 -41.55 -12.81
C LYS A 215 -4.64 -42.59 -12.36
#